data_AF-A0A3D2QSP5-F1
#
_entry.id   AF-A0A3D2QSP5-F1
#
_cell.length_a   1.000
_cell.length_b   1.000
_cell.length_c   1.000
_cell.angle_alpha   90.00
_cell.angle_beta   90.00
_cell.angle_gamma   90.00
#
_symmetry.space_group_name_H-M   'P 1'
#
loop_
_entity.id
_entity.type
_entity.pdbx_description
1 polymer ?
#
loop_
_entity_poly.entity_id
_entity_poly.type
_entity_poly.pdbx_seq_one_letter_code
_entity_poly.pdbx_strand_id
1 'polypeptide(L)'
;PIIHRVVGCDLSEHSQGNAAGIGLADFITRRFFDKIDFPSTYTNCISCIFPERGKLPIVMESDEDAIAAALATCRASSRANPRVIRIHDTLHLEEMYVSKAVLDEIQDDPNIIIS
;
A
#
# COMPACT_ATOMS: atom_id res chain seq x y z
N PRO A 1 9.49 -9.99 -5.50
CA PRO A 1 9.03 -10.37 -4.14
C PRO A 1 7.57 -10.82 -4.20
N ILE A 2 7.15 -11.76 -3.35
CA ILE A 2 5.73 -12.15 -3.24
C ILE A 2 5.10 -11.30 -2.13
N ILE A 3 4.15 -10.43 -2.50
CA ILE A 3 3.43 -9.56 -1.58
C ILE A 3 2.04 -10.13 -1.34
N HIS A 4 1.69 -10.38 -0.07
CA HIS A 4 0.40 -10.97 0.28
C HIS A 4 -0.71 -9.95 0.46
N ARG A 5 -0.38 -8.76 0.94
CA ARG A 5 -1.33 -7.67 1.21
C ARG A 5 -0.70 -6.33 0.91
N VAL A 6 -1.50 -5.43 0.34
CA VAL A 6 -1.17 -4.03 0.07
C VAL A 6 -2.20 -3.14 0.74
N VAL A 7 -1.71 -2.12 1.45
CA VAL A 7 -2.55 -1.13 2.15
C VAL A 7 -2.25 0.26 1.61
N GLY A 8 -3.28 0.99 1.17
CA GLY A 8 -3.20 2.40 0.80
C GLY A 8 -3.54 3.31 1.99
N CYS A 9 -2.53 3.89 2.63
CA CYS A 9 -2.73 4.69 3.85
C CYS A 9 -3.22 6.12 3.57
N ASP A 10 -2.79 6.73 2.47
CA ASP A 10 -3.24 8.07 2.06
C ASP A 10 -3.05 8.28 0.56
N LEU A 11 -3.77 9.25 0.01
CA LEU A 11 -3.63 9.72 -1.36
C LEU A 11 -2.90 11.07 -1.36
N SER A 12 -1.78 11.15 -2.10
CA SER A 12 -0.93 12.34 -2.12
C SER A 12 -1.62 13.51 -2.82
N GLU A 13 -1.33 14.74 -2.40
CA GLU A 13 -1.89 15.96 -3.03
C GLU A 13 -1.48 16.08 -4.51
N HIS A 14 -0.27 15.64 -4.84
CA HIS A 14 0.27 15.61 -6.21
C HIS A 14 -0.55 14.75 -7.18
N SER A 15 -1.31 13.77 -6.67
CA SER A 15 -2.22 12.95 -7.49
C SER A 15 -3.45 13.72 -7.97
N GLN A 16 -3.75 14.89 -7.36
CA GLN A 16 -4.97 15.66 -7.61
C GLN A 16 -6.25 14.82 -7.45
N GLY A 17 -6.24 13.88 -6.50
CA GLY A 17 -7.36 12.96 -6.25
C GLY A 17 -7.45 11.79 -7.23
N ASN A 18 -6.56 11.72 -8.23
CA ASN A 18 -6.52 10.62 -9.17
C ASN A 18 -5.91 9.37 -8.55
N ALA A 19 -6.75 8.37 -8.30
CA ALA A 19 -6.37 7.15 -7.63
C ALA A 19 -6.27 5.96 -8.61
N ALA A 20 -5.85 6.22 -9.86
CA ALA A 20 -5.68 5.16 -10.86
C ALA A 20 -4.69 4.09 -10.35
N GLY A 21 -5.17 2.86 -10.16
CA GLY A 21 -4.39 1.76 -9.58
C GLY A 21 -4.81 1.35 -8.18
N ILE A 22 -5.78 2.02 -7.53
CA ILE A 22 -6.30 1.62 -6.21
C ILE A 22 -6.77 0.17 -6.15
N GLY A 23 -7.24 -0.39 -7.27
CA GLY A 23 -7.67 -1.79 -7.34
C GLY A 23 -6.55 -2.82 -7.14
N LEU A 24 -5.29 -2.39 -7.03
CA LEU A 24 -4.15 -3.23 -6.65
C LEU A 24 -3.96 -3.33 -5.13
N ALA A 25 -4.63 -2.47 -4.34
CA ALA A 25 -4.63 -2.55 -2.89
C ALA A 25 -5.72 -3.52 -2.38
N ASP A 26 -5.46 -4.18 -1.25
CA ASP A 26 -6.46 -4.98 -0.55
C ASP A 26 -7.31 -4.11 0.39
N PHE A 27 -6.66 -3.15 1.05
CA PHE A 27 -7.28 -2.23 2.02
C PHE A 27 -6.84 -0.80 1.74
N ILE A 28 -7.72 0.15 2.02
CA ILE A 28 -7.41 1.58 2.07
C ILE A 28 -7.98 2.21 3.34
N THR A 29 -7.50 3.38 3.72
CA THR A 29 -8.05 4.13 4.86
C THR A 29 -9.22 5.02 4.43
N ARG A 30 -10.06 5.43 5.39
CA ARG A 30 -11.11 6.44 5.20
C ARG A 30 -10.54 7.73 4.63
N ARG A 31 -9.40 8.19 5.18
CA ARG A 31 -8.68 9.38 4.70
C ARG A 31 -8.26 9.27 3.24
N PHE A 32 -7.75 8.11 2.80
CA PHE A 32 -7.45 7.87 1.39
C PHE A 32 -8.72 8.00 0.55
N PHE A 33 -9.77 7.28 0.95
CA PHE A 33 -11.04 7.20 0.22
C PHE A 33 -11.67 8.58 0.00
N ASP A 34 -11.73 9.41 1.04
CA ASP A 34 -12.36 10.72 1.01
C ASP A 34 -11.65 11.71 0.07
N LYS A 35 -10.39 11.43 -0.32
CA LYS A 35 -9.60 12.24 -1.27
C LYS A 35 -9.77 11.82 -2.73
N ILE A 36 -10.47 10.73 -3.02
CA ILE A 36 -10.57 10.19 -4.39
C ILE A 36 -11.49 11.08 -5.25
N ASP A 37 -10.96 11.54 -6.38
CA ASP A 37 -11.73 12.06 -7.50
C ASP A 37 -12.11 10.89 -8.43
N PHE A 38 -13.33 10.37 -8.24
CA PHE A 38 -13.84 9.24 -9.02
C PHE A 38 -13.94 9.51 -10.52
N PRO A 39 -14.51 10.64 -10.98
CA PRO A 39 -14.48 11.01 -12.40
C PRO A 39 -13.09 10.88 -13.06
N SER A 40 -12.06 11.48 -12.47
CA SER A 40 -10.69 11.42 -13.01
C SER A 40 -10.12 9.99 -12.94
N THR A 41 -10.32 9.31 -11.82
CA THR A 41 -9.86 7.94 -11.62
C THR A 41 -10.48 6.98 -12.63
N TYR A 42 -11.80 7.05 -12.83
CA TYR A 42 -12.52 6.19 -13.77
C TYR A 42 -12.20 6.53 -15.22
N THR A 43 -12.06 7.81 -15.55
CA THR A 43 -11.64 8.23 -16.90
C THR A 43 -10.29 7.61 -17.27
N ASN A 44 -9.32 7.64 -16.35
CA ASN A 44 -8.02 6.99 -16.54
C ASN A 44 -8.11 5.46 -16.64
N CYS A 45 -8.89 4.81 -15.77
CA CYS A 45 -9.03 3.36 -15.81
C CYS A 45 -9.71 2.88 -17.11
N ILE A 46 -10.71 3.62 -17.61
CA ILE A 46 -11.41 3.31 -18.86
C ILE A 46 -10.51 3.58 -20.07
N SER A 47 -9.84 4.74 -20.12
CA SER A 47 -8.99 5.11 -21.27
C SER A 47 -7.80 4.18 -21.44
N CYS A 48 -7.26 3.65 -20.33
CA CYS A 48 -6.19 2.65 -20.36
C CYS A 48 -6.70 1.20 -20.46
N ILE A 49 -8.01 0.95 -20.54
CA ILE A 49 -8.60 -0.40 -20.66
C ILE A 49 -8.27 -1.30 -19.44
N PHE A 50 -8.16 -0.70 -18.25
CA PHE A 50 -7.91 -1.42 -16.99
C PHE A 50 -8.99 -1.09 -15.94
N PRO A 51 -10.26 -1.46 -16.17
CA PRO A 51 -11.34 -1.16 -15.23
C PRO A 51 -11.11 -1.78 -13.83
N GLU A 52 -10.38 -2.90 -13.75
CA GLU A 52 -10.01 -3.53 -12.49
C GLU A 52 -9.12 -2.65 -11.61
N ARG A 53 -8.35 -1.72 -12.18
CA ARG A 53 -7.51 -0.77 -11.43
C ARG A 53 -8.31 0.31 -10.70
N GLY A 54 -9.58 0.50 -11.08
CA GLY A 54 -10.52 1.42 -10.43
C GLY A 54 -11.44 0.76 -9.41
N LYS A 55 -11.29 -0.55 -9.16
CA LYS A 55 -12.09 -1.26 -8.14
C LYS A 55 -11.79 -0.70 -6.76
N LEU A 56 -12.84 -0.53 -5.96
CA LEU A 56 -12.71 0.00 -4.61
C LEU A 56 -12.28 -1.11 -3.62
N PRO A 57 -11.14 -0.95 -2.91
CA PRO A 57 -10.72 -1.88 -1.86
C PRO A 57 -11.58 -1.76 -0.59
N ILE A 58 -11.34 -2.62 0.39
CA ILE A 58 -12.01 -2.50 1.70
C ILE A 58 -11.53 -1.21 2.38
N VAL A 59 -12.47 -0.36 2.76
CA VAL A 59 -12.18 0.90 3.46
C VAL A 59 -12.19 0.67 4.96
N MET A 60 -11.06 0.95 5.60
CA MET A 60 -10.85 0.85 7.04
C MET A 60 -10.76 2.26 7.65
N GLU A 61 -11.12 2.43 8.92
CA GLU A 61 -11.24 3.78 9.49
C GLU A 61 -9.88 4.47 9.68
N SER A 62 -8.86 3.70 10.10
CA SER A 62 -7.51 4.21 10.38
C SER A 62 -6.40 3.37 9.76
N ASP A 63 -5.17 3.91 9.74
CA ASP A 63 -3.96 3.17 9.35
C ASP A 63 -3.78 1.91 10.24
N GLU A 64 -4.04 2.03 11.54
CA GLU A 64 -3.97 0.92 12.49
C GLU A 64 -4.94 -0.20 12.13
N ASP A 65 -6.21 0.13 11.87
CA ASP A 65 -7.23 -0.84 11.48
C ASP A 65 -6.89 -1.50 10.14
N ALA A 66 -6.40 -0.72 9.18
CA ALA A 66 -6.02 -1.21 7.86
C ALA A 66 -4.85 -2.20 7.93
N ILE A 67 -3.82 -1.86 8.71
CA ILE A 67 -2.66 -2.73 8.94
C ILE A 67 -3.07 -3.98 9.72
N ALA A 68 -3.90 -3.85 10.75
CA ALA A 68 -4.40 -4.98 11.53
C ALA A 68 -5.22 -5.96 10.66
N ALA A 69 -6.10 -5.45 9.80
CA ALA A 69 -6.88 -6.27 8.86
C ALA A 69 -5.98 -6.95 7.81
N ALA A 70 -4.99 -6.24 7.28
CA ALA A 70 -4.00 -6.81 6.37
C ALA A 70 -3.24 -7.96 7.04
N LEU A 71 -2.73 -7.76 8.26
CA LEU A 71 -2.03 -8.80 9.02
C LEU A 71 -2.93 -10.00 9.36
N ALA A 72 -4.18 -9.75 9.77
CA ALA A 72 -5.14 -10.80 10.11
C ALA A 72 -5.51 -11.68 8.91
N THR A 73 -5.54 -11.10 7.70
CA THR A 73 -5.86 -11.80 6.45
C THR A 73 -4.62 -12.28 5.69
N CYS A 74 -3.42 -11.92 6.15
CA CYS A 74 -2.17 -12.41 5.61
C CYS A 74 -1.95 -13.85 6.09
N ARG A 75 -1.99 -14.82 5.16
CA ARG A 75 -1.71 -16.23 5.44
C ARG A 75 -0.20 -16.49 5.58
N ALA A 76 0.53 -15.55 6.18
CA ALA A 76 1.95 -15.65 6.41
C ALA A 76 2.25 -16.61 7.58
N SER A 77 3.41 -17.23 7.51
CA SER A 77 3.90 -18.28 8.42
C SER A 77 4.18 -17.81 9.85
N SER A 78 4.31 -16.50 10.11
CA SER A 78 4.54 -15.97 11.46
C SER A 78 3.74 -14.69 11.71
N ARG A 79 2.70 -14.80 12.56
CA ARG A 79 1.97 -13.64 13.10
C ARG A 79 2.76 -12.91 14.18
N ALA A 80 3.72 -13.59 14.82
CA ALA A 80 4.52 -13.04 15.91
C ALA A 80 5.65 -12.12 15.42
N ASN A 81 6.14 -12.34 14.19
CA ASN A 81 7.17 -11.53 13.57
C ASN A 81 6.85 -11.32 12.08
N PRO A 82 5.85 -10.49 11.75
CA PRO A 82 5.41 -10.31 10.38
C PRO A 82 6.46 -9.55 9.56
N ARG A 83 6.60 -9.94 8.29
CA ARG A 83 7.43 -9.22 7.31
C ARG A 83 6.61 -8.09 6.72
N VAL A 84 6.96 -6.85 7.07
CA VAL A 84 6.26 -5.64 6.63
C VAL A 84 7.27 -4.63 6.09
N ILE A 85 6.90 -3.97 5.00
CA ILE A 85 7.60 -2.83 4.43
C ILE A 85 6.58 -1.70 4.28
N ARG A 86 6.98 -0.47 4.58
CA ARG A 86 6.21 0.75 4.37
C ARG A 86 7.05 1.73 3.54
N ILE A 87 6.54 2.07 2.38
CA ILE A 87 7.09 3.11 1.51
C ILE A 87 6.33 4.42 1.73
N HIS A 88 6.98 5.55 1.47
CA HIS A 88 6.32 6.86 1.53
C HIS A 88 5.33 7.02 0.37
N ASP A 89 5.79 6.80 -0.86
CA ASP A 89 4.98 6.81 -2.06
C ASP A 89 5.60 5.91 -3.14
N THR A 90 4.90 5.75 -4.25
CA THR A 90 5.32 4.86 -5.34
C THR A 90 6.40 5.45 -6.26
N LEU A 91 6.74 6.72 -6.10
CA LEU A 91 7.77 7.41 -6.89
C LEU A 91 9.15 7.32 -6.22
N HIS A 92 9.19 7.36 -4.89
CA HIS A 92 10.41 7.29 -4.07
C HIS A 92 10.51 5.93 -3.37
N LEU A 93 11.16 4.96 -4.02
CA LEU A 93 11.32 3.57 -3.54
C LEU A 93 12.71 3.30 -2.95
N GLU A 94 13.58 4.31 -2.97
CA GLU A 94 14.94 4.28 -2.42
C GLU A 94 14.96 4.25 -0.88
N GLU A 95 13.94 4.81 -0.24
CA GLU A 95 13.81 4.88 1.21
C GLU A 95 12.52 4.20 1.66
N MET A 96 12.63 3.30 2.65
CA MET A 96 11.49 2.58 3.18
C MET A 96 11.69 2.19 4.64
N TYR A 97 10.60 2.14 5.37
CA TYR A 97 10.59 1.54 6.70
C TYR A 97 10.36 0.04 6.59
N VAL A 98 11.11 -0.74 7.34
CA VAL A 98 10.99 -2.19 7.37
C VAL A 98 10.75 -2.69 8.79
N SER A 99 9.95 -3.75 8.92
CA SER A 99 9.81 -4.48 10.18
C SER A 99 11.15 -5.09 10.61
N LYS A 100 11.30 -5.40 11.90
CA LYS A 100 12.47 -6.11 12.43
C LYS A 100 12.77 -7.41 11.67
N ALA A 101 11.74 -8.21 11.35
CA ALA A 101 11.89 -9.44 10.57
C ALA A 101 12.63 -9.22 9.24
N VAL A 102 12.31 -8.12 8.55
CA VAL A 102 12.94 -7.78 7.27
C VAL A 102 14.31 -7.16 7.50
N LEU A 103 14.48 -6.33 8.53
CA LEU A 103 15.78 -5.77 8.90
C LEU A 103 16.80 -6.87 9.18
N ASP A 104 16.43 -7.86 9.98
CA ASP A 104 17.30 -9.00 10.34
C ASP A 104 17.76 -9.79 9.09
N GLU A 105 16.96 -9.81 8.02
CA GLU A 105 17.28 -10.47 6.74
C GLU A 105 18.23 -9.65 5.85
N ILE A 106 18.18 -8.31 5.93
CA ILE A 106 18.83 -7.43 4.95
C ILE A 106 19.98 -6.60 5.53
N GLN A 107 20.16 -6.59 6.85
CA GLN A 107 21.12 -5.72 7.54
C GLN A 107 22.59 -5.92 7.13
N ASP A 108 22.93 -7.10 6.62
CA ASP A 108 24.29 -7.45 6.20
C ASP A 108 24.54 -7.20 4.70
N ASP A 109 23.53 -6.72 3.95
CA ASP A 109 23.70 -6.40 2.53
C ASP A 109 24.49 -5.08 2.37
N PRO A 110 25.66 -5.09 1.70
CA PRO A 110 26.49 -3.89 1.55
C PRO A 110 25.84 -2.81 0.68
N ASN A 111 24.75 -3.10 -0.02
CA ASN A 111 24.01 -2.12 -0.81
C ASN A 111 22.92 -1.41 -0.01
N ILE A 112 22.73 -1.76 1.27
CA ILE A 112 21.69 -1.22 2.13
C ILE A 112 22.32 -0.32 3.18
N ILE A 113 21.74 0.88 3.31
CA ILE A 113 22.12 1.86 4.32
C ILE A 113 21.00 1.90 5.35
N ILE A 114 21.34 1.68 6.62
CA ILE A 114 20.42 1.75 7.74
C ILE A 114 20.64 3.10 8.44
N SER A 115 19.58 3.90 8.56
CA SER A 115 19.58 5.23 9.19
C SER A 115 18.65 5.33 10.39
#